data_AF-A0A7V1V1J5-F1
#
_entry.id   AF-A0A7V1V1J5-F1
#
_cell.length_a   1.000
_cell.length_b   1.000
_cell.length_c   1.000
_cell.angle_alpha   90.00
_cell.angle_beta   90.00
_cell.angle_gamma   90.00
#
_symmetry.space_group_name_H-M   'P 1'
#
loop_
_entity.id
_entity.type
_entity.pdbx_description
1 polymer ?
#
loop_
_entity_poly.entity_id
_entity_poly.type
_entity_poly.pdbx_seq_one_letter_code
_entity_poly.pdbx_strand_id
1 'polypeptide(L)'
;MLQPQTQGRTRTRLREPGSAGVSIDAVALLKREHEMILEQLRMLETVTGPVAADARRAGIRVLAKPERKTLRELLRFFTGRVGVHFKREAVLITALRRVIGRRRAERNEFENLLLEHRALKADAGAIAKKLSRTSPSAAEGNGNDPYGIRSFVRHYRDHISCEERILFVLAQMRLTAGQRQRISQRMLQV
;
A
#
# COMPACT_ATOMS: atom_id res chain seq x y z
N MET A 1 -2.95 76.82 13.58
CA MET A 1 -3.14 75.39 13.23
C MET A 1 -2.45 75.16 11.89
N LEU A 2 -1.20 74.66 11.87
CA LEU A 2 -0.76 73.25 11.83
C LEU A 2 -0.13 72.94 10.44
N GLN A 3 1.21 72.85 10.40
CA GLN A 3 1.95 71.93 9.52
C GLN A 3 1.72 70.47 10.00
N PRO A 4 2.16 69.37 9.34
CA PRO A 4 2.93 69.24 8.08
C PRO A 4 2.35 68.21 7.07
N GLN A 5 2.90 68.22 5.84
CA GLN A 5 2.74 67.13 4.87
C GLN A 5 3.60 65.93 5.28
N THR A 6 3.03 64.73 5.29
CA THR A 6 3.76 63.46 5.40
C THR A 6 3.55 62.61 4.15
N GLN A 7 4.67 62.20 3.56
CA GLN A 7 4.76 61.33 2.40
C GLN A 7 4.29 59.91 2.75
N GLY A 8 3.19 59.49 2.13
CA GLY A 8 2.71 58.10 2.15
C GLY A 8 3.53 57.23 1.21
N ARG A 9 4.53 56.53 1.75
CA ARG A 9 5.33 55.50 1.08
C ARG A 9 4.43 54.31 0.70
N THR A 10 4.06 54.18 -0.58
CA THR A 10 3.40 52.98 -1.12
C THR A 10 4.38 51.81 -1.07
N ARG A 11 4.28 51.00 -0.02
CA ARG A 11 4.93 49.68 0.06
C ARG A 11 4.24 48.75 -0.94
N THR A 12 4.83 48.61 -2.11
CA THR A 12 4.60 47.47 -3.00
C THR A 12 4.97 46.20 -2.24
N ARG A 13 3.98 45.51 -1.65
CA ARG A 13 4.17 44.14 -1.16
C ARG A 13 4.39 43.28 -2.39
N LEU A 14 5.65 42.98 -2.68
CA LEU A 14 6.03 41.85 -3.51
C LEU A 14 5.36 40.62 -2.89
N ARG A 15 4.38 40.10 -3.60
CA ARG A 15 3.72 38.84 -3.30
C ARG A 15 4.79 37.78 -3.50
N GLU A 16 5.32 37.24 -2.41
CA GLU A 16 6.24 36.10 -2.50
C GLU A 16 5.54 34.99 -3.30
N PRO A 17 6.25 34.32 -4.23
CA PRO A 17 5.71 33.13 -4.87
C PRO A 17 5.50 32.11 -3.76
N GLY A 18 4.23 31.96 -3.36
CA GLY A 18 3.84 30.91 -2.43
C GLY A 18 4.42 29.62 -2.98
N SER A 19 5.27 28.99 -2.18
CA SER A 19 5.67 27.60 -2.31
C SER A 19 4.41 26.82 -2.68
N ALA A 20 4.26 26.51 -3.96
CA ALA A 20 3.25 25.60 -4.44
C ALA A 20 3.69 24.25 -3.90
N GLY A 21 3.35 23.97 -2.64
CA GLY A 21 3.58 22.69 -2.02
C GLY A 21 3.07 21.65 -2.99
N VAL A 22 3.96 20.78 -3.46
CA VAL A 22 3.65 19.76 -4.46
C VAL A 22 2.51 18.92 -3.88
N SER A 23 1.29 19.24 -4.30
CA SER A 23 0.10 18.58 -3.79
C SER A 23 0.06 17.20 -4.42
N ILE A 24 0.45 16.20 -3.62
CA ILE A 24 0.45 14.79 -4.02
C ILE A 24 -1.00 14.39 -4.29
N ASP A 25 -1.30 14.00 -5.53
CA ASP A 25 -2.62 13.50 -5.88
C ASP A 25 -2.84 12.06 -5.36
N ALA A 26 -4.10 11.61 -5.33
CA ALA A 26 -4.46 10.32 -4.74
C ALA A 26 -3.73 9.12 -5.37
N VAL A 27 -3.47 9.16 -6.68
CA VAL A 27 -2.78 8.05 -7.37
C VAL A 27 -1.31 8.06 -7.03
N ALA A 28 -0.67 9.24 -7.01
CA ALA A 28 0.72 9.36 -6.59
C ALA A 28 0.94 8.91 -5.14
N LEU A 29 0.01 9.23 -4.24
CA LEU A 29 0.05 8.75 -2.86
C LEU A 29 0.01 7.22 -2.78
N LEU A 30 -0.97 6.59 -3.43
CA LEU A 30 -1.14 5.14 -3.39
C LEU A 30 0.01 4.39 -4.08
N LYS A 31 0.56 4.91 -5.18
CA LYS A 31 1.75 4.33 -5.82
C LYS A 31 2.96 4.31 -4.89
N ARG A 32 3.18 5.37 -4.13
CA ARG A 32 4.26 5.40 -3.13
C ARG A 32 4.04 4.37 -2.02
N GLU A 33 2.78 4.14 -1.63
CA GLU A 33 2.46 3.07 -0.68
C GLU A 33 2.69 1.68 -1.30
N HIS A 34 2.35 1.47 -2.58
CA HIS A 34 2.69 0.23 -3.30
C HIS A 34 4.19 -0.03 -3.32
N GLU A 35 5.02 0.98 -3.58
CA GLU A 35 6.48 0.84 -3.53
C GLU A 35 6.95 0.33 -2.16
N MET A 36 6.40 0.90 -1.08
CA MET A 36 6.71 0.44 0.28
C MET A 36 6.23 -1.00 0.53
N ILE A 37 5.04 -1.36 0.04
CA ILE A 37 4.50 -2.72 0.19
C ILE A 37 5.36 -3.72 -0.60
N LEU A 38 5.73 -3.39 -1.84
CA LEU A 38 6.57 -4.23 -2.69
C LEU A 38 7.97 -4.44 -2.10
N GLU A 39 8.56 -3.42 -1.45
CA GLU A 39 9.79 -3.57 -0.68
C GLU A 39 9.62 -4.57 0.46
N GLN A 40 8.53 -4.48 1.22
CA GLN A 40 8.25 -5.43 2.32
C GLN A 40 8.04 -6.86 1.81
N LEU A 41 7.35 -7.03 0.67
CA LEU A 41 7.19 -8.32 0.01
C LEU A 41 8.54 -8.89 -0.46
N ARG A 42 9.43 -8.04 -1.00
CA ARG A 42 10.79 -8.44 -1.38
C ARG A 42 11.59 -8.91 -0.17
N MET A 43 11.50 -8.21 0.97
CA MET A 43 12.16 -8.65 2.19
C MET A 43 11.65 -10.00 2.69
N LEU A 44 10.32 -10.22 2.67
CA LEU A 44 9.72 -11.53 2.98
C LEU A 44 10.22 -12.64 2.05
N GLU A 45 10.32 -12.36 0.75
CA GLU A 45 10.83 -13.30 -0.24
C GLU A 45 12.32 -13.60 -0.02
N THR A 46 13.16 -12.60 0.26
CA THR A 46 14.59 -12.80 0.54
C THR A 46 14.80 -13.71 1.74
N VAL A 47 14.06 -13.52 2.83
CA VAL A 47 14.21 -14.34 4.04
C VAL A 47 13.62 -15.75 3.88
N THR A 48 12.68 -15.95 2.95
CA THR A 48 12.04 -17.26 2.68
C THR A 48 12.52 -17.95 1.39
N GLY A 49 13.40 -17.30 0.64
CA GLY A 49 13.73 -17.64 -0.73
C GLY A 49 14.66 -18.84 -0.92
N PRO A 50 14.76 -19.33 -2.16
CA PRO A 50 15.52 -20.53 -2.52
C PRO A 50 17.02 -20.39 -2.26
N VAL A 51 17.61 -19.19 -2.24
CA VAL A 51 19.03 -19.01 -1.87
C VAL A 51 19.34 -19.61 -0.49
N ALA A 52 18.42 -19.48 0.47
CA ALA A 52 18.56 -20.11 1.76
C ALA A 52 18.30 -21.63 1.73
N ALA A 53 17.49 -22.13 0.81
CA ALA A 53 17.14 -23.56 0.67
C ALA A 53 18.16 -24.35 -0.16
N ASP A 54 18.70 -23.75 -1.22
CA ASP A 54 19.65 -24.33 -2.16
C ASP A 54 21.07 -24.30 -1.61
N ALA A 55 21.46 -23.23 -0.91
CA ALA A 55 22.71 -23.24 -0.16
C ALA A 55 22.66 -24.25 1.03
N ARG A 56 21.48 -24.49 1.64
CA ARG A 56 21.28 -25.60 2.59
C ARG A 56 21.43 -26.97 1.93
N ARG A 57 20.91 -27.17 0.71
CA ARG A 57 21.09 -28.40 -0.08
C ARG A 57 22.53 -28.59 -0.56
N ALA A 58 23.25 -27.50 -0.83
CA ALA A 58 24.64 -27.51 -1.27
C ALA A 58 25.66 -27.60 -0.12
N GLY A 59 25.23 -27.82 1.12
CA GLY A 59 26.13 -27.90 2.28
C GLY A 59 26.83 -26.59 2.66
N ILE A 60 26.44 -25.47 2.03
CA ILE A 60 26.95 -24.15 2.33
C ILE A 60 26.30 -23.70 3.64
N ARG A 61 27.11 -23.22 4.60
CA ARG A 61 26.61 -22.65 5.87
C ARG A 61 25.79 -21.38 5.57
N VAL A 62 24.50 -21.56 5.33
CA VAL A 62 23.53 -20.48 5.34
C VAL A 62 23.29 -20.10 6.79
N LEU A 63 23.40 -18.81 7.11
CA LEU A 63 22.90 -18.26 8.36
C LEU A 63 21.47 -18.80 8.60
N ALA A 64 21.19 -19.17 9.84
CA ALA A 64 20.03 -19.92 10.34
C ALA A 64 18.69 -19.76 9.57
N LYS A 65 17.79 -20.76 9.67
CA LYS A 65 16.36 -20.61 9.31
C LYS A 65 15.90 -19.20 9.71
N PRO A 66 15.22 -18.44 8.82
CA PRO A 66 14.82 -17.06 9.12
C PRO A 66 14.13 -17.07 10.48
N GLU A 67 14.66 -16.27 11.41
CA GLU A 67 14.19 -16.30 12.79
C GLU A 67 12.69 -16.01 12.78
N ARG A 68 11.89 -16.84 13.43
CA ARG A 68 10.42 -16.65 13.49
C ARG A 68 10.07 -15.26 14.03
N LYS A 69 10.96 -14.67 14.82
CA LYS A 69 10.91 -13.28 15.24
C LYS A 69 10.96 -12.34 14.05
N THR A 70 11.99 -12.39 13.20
CA THR A 70 12.11 -11.59 11.97
C THR A 70 10.88 -11.72 11.07
N LEU A 71 10.40 -12.95 10.82
CA LEU A 71 9.19 -13.16 9.99
C LEU A 71 7.94 -12.50 10.59
N ARG A 72 7.75 -12.61 11.91
CA ARG A 72 6.64 -11.92 12.59
C ARG A 72 6.79 -10.42 12.50
N GLU A 73 8.00 -9.88 12.66
CA GLU A 73 8.25 -8.45 12.59
C GLU A 73 7.92 -7.88 11.21
N LEU A 74 8.31 -8.56 10.13
CA LEU A 74 7.95 -8.21 8.76
C LEU A 74 6.43 -8.30 8.54
N LEU A 75 5.76 -9.36 9.03
CA LEU A 75 4.31 -9.52 8.87
C LEU A 75 3.48 -8.48 9.65
N ARG A 76 4.02 -7.86 10.71
CA ARG A 76 3.33 -6.76 11.41
C ARG A 76 2.99 -5.60 10.48
N PHE A 77 3.78 -5.39 9.43
CA PHE A 77 3.48 -4.39 8.41
C PHE A 77 2.13 -4.68 7.72
N PHE A 78 1.91 -5.94 7.34
CA PHE A 78 0.70 -6.40 6.63
C PHE A 78 -0.53 -6.50 7.52
N THR A 79 -0.36 -6.81 8.81
CA THR A 79 -1.49 -6.81 9.76
C THR A 79 -1.83 -5.42 10.31
N GLY A 80 -0.95 -4.43 10.11
CA GLY A 80 -1.08 -3.07 10.65
C GLY A 80 -1.18 -1.99 9.57
N ARG A 81 -0.04 -1.56 9.02
CA ARG A 81 0.08 -0.40 8.12
C ARG A 81 -0.70 -0.57 6.81
N VAL A 82 -0.68 -1.77 6.24
CA VAL A 82 -1.46 -2.11 5.04
C VAL A 82 -2.97 -1.86 5.24
N GLY A 83 -3.48 -2.04 6.46
CA GLY A 83 -4.88 -1.75 6.74
C GLY A 83 -5.25 -0.27 6.53
N VAL A 84 -4.31 0.65 6.69
CA VAL A 84 -4.53 2.07 6.38
C VAL A 84 -4.55 2.29 4.87
N HIS A 85 -3.60 1.68 4.14
CA HIS A 85 -3.57 1.69 2.68
C HIS A 85 -4.91 1.23 2.07
N PHE A 86 -5.42 0.06 2.47
CA PHE A 86 -6.73 -0.43 2.00
C PHE A 86 -7.89 0.52 2.29
N LYS A 87 -7.89 1.20 3.45
CA LYS A 87 -8.92 2.22 3.73
C LYS A 87 -8.81 3.41 2.78
N ARG A 88 -7.60 3.83 2.41
CA ARG A 88 -7.37 4.93 1.46
C ARG A 88 -7.85 4.53 0.08
N GLU A 89 -7.57 3.32 -0.37
CA GLU A 89 -8.10 2.79 -1.63
C GLU A 89 -9.63 2.74 -1.64
N ALA A 90 -10.25 2.35 -0.53
CA ALA A 90 -11.71 2.38 -0.39
C ALA A 90 -12.29 3.81 -0.55
N VAL A 91 -11.56 4.85 -0.13
CA VAL A 91 -11.94 6.25 -0.39
C VAL A 91 -11.90 6.56 -1.89
N LEU A 92 -10.86 6.10 -2.62
CA LEU A 92 -10.77 6.28 -4.07
C LEU A 92 -11.87 5.51 -4.81
N ILE A 93 -12.08 4.24 -4.46
CA ILE A 93 -13.14 3.39 -5.00
C ILE A 93 -14.51 4.06 -4.81
N THR A 94 -14.78 4.60 -3.61
CA THR A 94 -16.01 5.32 -3.32
C THR A 94 -16.17 6.56 -4.19
N ALA A 95 -15.09 7.32 -4.42
CA ALA A 95 -15.11 8.49 -5.28
C ALA A 95 -15.38 8.10 -6.75
N LEU A 96 -14.74 7.03 -7.25
CA LEU A 96 -14.93 6.54 -8.61
C LEU A 96 -16.34 6.02 -8.87
N ARG A 97 -16.92 5.29 -7.91
CA ARG A 97 -18.32 4.82 -7.98
C ARG A 97 -19.32 5.96 -8.20
N ARG A 98 -19.03 7.16 -7.68
CA ARG A 98 -19.88 8.35 -7.87
C ARG A 98 -19.76 8.94 -9.27
N VAL A 99 -18.63 8.78 -9.94
CA VAL A 99 -18.32 9.43 -11.23
C VAL A 99 -18.62 8.52 -12.42
N ILE A 100 -18.27 7.24 -12.33
CA ILE A 100 -18.36 6.33 -13.48
C ILE A 100 -19.82 5.89 -13.77
N GLY A 101 -20.73 6.15 -12.86
CA GLY A 101 -22.12 5.75 -13.00
C GLY A 101 -22.30 4.23 -12.87
N ARG A 102 -23.55 3.80 -12.83
CA ARG A 102 -24.01 2.46 -12.41
C ARG A 102 -23.72 1.34 -13.43
N ARG A 103 -22.54 1.26 -14.06
CA ARG A 103 -22.21 0.09 -14.90
C ARG A 103 -21.93 -1.11 -14.00
N ARG A 104 -22.56 -2.25 -14.30
CA ARG A 104 -22.50 -3.45 -13.45
C ARG A 104 -21.08 -4.05 -13.38
N ALA A 105 -20.36 -4.07 -14.51
CA ALA A 105 -19.01 -4.61 -14.58
C ALA A 105 -18.02 -3.89 -13.64
N GLU A 106 -17.91 -2.57 -13.74
CA GLU A 106 -16.98 -1.78 -12.90
C GLU A 106 -17.34 -1.85 -11.41
N ARG A 107 -18.63 -1.97 -11.07
CA ARG A 107 -19.05 -2.20 -9.68
C ARG A 107 -18.61 -3.57 -9.17
N ASN A 108 -18.73 -4.61 -9.98
CA ASN A 108 -18.27 -5.94 -9.63
C ASN A 108 -16.75 -5.94 -9.40
N GLU A 109 -15.98 -5.28 -10.28
CA GLU A 109 -14.52 -5.16 -10.10
C GLU A 109 -14.16 -4.46 -8.78
N PHE A 110 -14.83 -3.35 -8.45
CA PHE A 110 -14.58 -2.67 -7.19
C PHE A 110 -14.97 -3.52 -5.97
N GLU A 111 -16.04 -4.30 -6.02
CA GLU A 111 -16.39 -5.22 -4.93
C GLU A 111 -15.36 -6.36 -4.82
N ASN A 112 -14.89 -6.90 -5.95
CA ASN A 112 -13.85 -7.93 -5.97
C ASN A 112 -12.56 -7.43 -5.31
N LEU A 113 -12.09 -6.21 -5.64
CA LEU A 113 -10.91 -5.62 -4.99
C LEU A 113 -11.08 -5.49 -3.46
N LEU A 114 -12.26 -5.07 -3.00
CA LEU A 114 -12.55 -4.93 -1.56
C LEU A 114 -12.65 -6.29 -0.85
N LEU A 115 -13.13 -7.33 -1.54
CA LEU A 115 -13.10 -8.70 -1.02
C LEU A 115 -11.67 -9.21 -0.94
N GLU A 116 -10.84 -8.89 -1.95
CA GLU A 116 -9.44 -9.29 -1.98
C GLU A 116 -8.63 -8.64 -0.85
N HIS A 117 -8.91 -7.37 -0.51
CA HIS A 117 -8.35 -6.73 0.69
C HIS A 117 -8.63 -7.52 1.97
N ARG A 118 -9.84 -8.09 2.11
CA ARG A 118 -10.21 -8.92 3.27
C ARG A 118 -9.46 -10.25 3.25
N ALA A 119 -9.34 -10.88 2.09
CA ALA A 119 -8.61 -12.12 1.92
C ALA A 119 -7.12 -11.94 2.26
N LEU A 120 -6.45 -10.95 1.68
CA LEU A 120 -5.04 -10.64 1.96
C LEU A 120 -4.79 -10.32 3.45
N LYS A 121 -5.72 -9.61 4.11
CA LYS A 121 -5.63 -9.35 5.55
C LYS A 121 -5.79 -10.63 6.37
N ALA A 122 -6.72 -11.51 5.98
CA ALA A 122 -6.95 -12.79 6.64
C ALA A 122 -5.72 -13.70 6.48
N ASP A 123 -5.14 -13.75 5.28
CA ASP A 123 -3.92 -14.52 4.98
C ASP A 123 -2.75 -14.06 5.85
N ALA A 124 -2.49 -12.75 5.91
CA ALA A 124 -1.43 -12.19 6.77
C ALA A 124 -1.64 -12.59 8.25
N GLY A 125 -2.88 -12.54 8.74
CA GLY A 125 -3.24 -12.97 10.09
C GLY A 125 -3.06 -14.47 10.33
N ALA A 126 -3.42 -15.30 9.35
CA ALA A 126 -3.25 -16.75 9.41
C ALA A 126 -1.77 -17.14 9.45
N ILE A 127 -0.93 -16.49 8.63
CA ILE A 127 0.52 -16.70 8.63
C ILE A 127 1.12 -16.28 9.97
N ALA A 128 0.75 -15.11 10.49
CA ALA A 128 1.21 -14.64 11.79
C ALA A 128 0.83 -15.62 12.92
N LYS A 129 -0.40 -16.18 12.89
CA LYS A 129 -0.85 -17.20 13.85
C LYS A 129 -0.05 -18.50 13.74
N LYS A 130 0.24 -18.97 12.52
CA LYS A 130 1.11 -20.15 12.27
C LYS A 130 2.51 -19.91 12.84
N LEU A 131 3.07 -18.70 12.69
CA LEU A 131 4.38 -18.31 13.21
C LEU A 131 4.44 -18.16 14.74
N SER A 132 3.30 -18.04 15.43
CA SER A 132 3.24 -18.02 16.89
C SER A 132 3.12 -19.40 17.54
N ARG A 133 2.78 -20.45 16.78
CA ARG A 133 2.61 -21.82 17.30
C ARG A 133 3.94 -22.56 17.45
N THR A 134 4.23 -23.07 18.65
CA THR A 134 5.53 -23.70 19.02
C THR A 134 5.86 -24.98 18.25
N SER A 135 4.87 -25.69 17.72
CA SER A 135 5.08 -26.72 16.71
C SER A 135 4.37 -26.34 15.41
N PRO A 136 5.02 -26.50 14.24
CA PRO A 136 4.25 -26.67 13.02
C PRO A 136 3.52 -28.00 13.21
N SER A 137 2.23 -27.95 13.56
CA SER A 137 1.38 -29.14 13.43
C SER A 137 1.65 -29.71 12.04
N ALA A 138 1.91 -31.01 11.96
CA ALA A 138 2.28 -31.75 10.76
C ALA A 138 1.18 -31.77 9.67
N ALA A 139 0.22 -30.86 9.73
CA ALA A 139 -0.84 -30.68 8.75
C ALA A 139 -0.50 -29.54 7.78
N GLU A 140 -0.31 -29.91 6.52
CA GLU A 140 -0.66 -29.11 5.34
C GLU A 140 0.30 -28.01 4.87
N GLY A 141 1.61 -28.22 5.04
CA GLY A 141 2.59 -27.52 4.21
C GLY A 141 2.95 -28.35 2.99
N ASN A 142 2.51 -27.97 1.79
CA ASN A 142 3.18 -28.40 0.54
C ASN A 142 4.68 -28.16 0.76
N GLY A 143 5.51 -29.20 0.60
CA GLY A 143 6.86 -29.37 1.16
C GLY A 143 7.95 -28.32 0.84
N ASN A 144 7.56 -27.13 0.40
CA ASN A 144 8.43 -26.03 0.04
C ASN A 144 7.92 -24.66 0.60
N ASP A 145 6.68 -24.53 1.12
CA ASP A 145 6.14 -23.27 1.69
C ASP A 145 5.36 -23.50 3.00
N PRO A 146 6.03 -23.86 4.11
CA PRO A 146 5.39 -24.36 5.34
C PRO A 146 4.49 -23.33 6.04
N TYR A 147 4.64 -22.05 5.73
CA TYR A 147 3.82 -20.98 6.29
C TYR A 147 2.88 -20.35 5.25
N GLY A 148 3.00 -20.69 3.96
CA GLY A 148 2.24 -20.05 2.89
C GLY A 148 2.76 -18.66 2.48
N ILE A 149 4.00 -18.30 2.87
CA ILE A 149 4.55 -16.95 2.67
C ILE A 149 4.79 -16.68 1.18
N ARG A 150 5.27 -17.67 0.41
CA ARG A 150 5.55 -17.45 -1.02
C ARG A 150 4.27 -17.32 -1.81
N SER A 151 3.25 -18.11 -1.45
CA SER A 151 1.91 -17.99 -2.03
C SER A 151 1.30 -16.63 -1.71
N PHE A 152 1.42 -16.17 -0.45
CA PHE A 152 1.00 -14.83 -0.04
C PHE A 152 1.72 -13.72 -0.80
N VAL A 153 3.05 -13.81 -0.95
CA VAL A 153 3.84 -12.80 -1.68
C VAL A 153 3.40 -12.71 -3.15
N ARG A 154 3.23 -13.85 -3.83
CA ARG A 154 2.73 -13.87 -5.21
C ARG A 154 1.35 -13.25 -5.31
N HIS A 155 0.42 -13.69 -4.45
CA HIS A 155 -0.94 -13.19 -4.43
C HIS A 155 -1.00 -11.67 -4.26
N TYR A 156 -0.20 -11.13 -3.32
CA TYR A 156 -0.15 -9.70 -3.07
C TYR A 156 0.38 -8.90 -4.28
N ARG A 157 1.39 -9.43 -5.00
CA ARG A 157 1.91 -8.79 -6.22
C ARG A 157 0.89 -8.77 -7.35
N ASP A 158 0.15 -9.85 -7.50
CA ASP A 158 -0.92 -9.95 -8.49
C ASP A 158 -2.04 -8.95 -8.18
N HIS A 159 -2.40 -8.81 -6.91
CA HIS A 159 -3.38 -7.84 -6.42
C HIS A 159 -2.95 -6.40 -6.69
N ILE A 160 -1.74 -5.99 -6.30
CA ILE A 160 -1.19 -4.65 -6.59
C ILE A 160 -1.22 -4.38 -8.11
N SER A 161 -0.80 -5.36 -8.91
CA SER A 161 -0.79 -5.21 -10.37
C SER A 161 -2.19 -5.03 -10.94
N CYS A 162 -3.21 -5.67 -10.34
CA CYS A 162 -4.61 -5.51 -10.70
C CYS A 162 -5.11 -4.09 -10.37
N GLU A 163 -4.82 -3.59 -9.17
CA GLU A 163 -5.18 -2.23 -8.74
C GLU A 163 -4.56 -1.18 -9.65
N GLU A 164 -3.29 -1.32 -10.01
CA GLU A 164 -2.63 -0.37 -10.90
C GLU A 164 -3.24 -0.36 -12.31
N ARG A 165 -3.59 -1.54 -12.84
CA ARG A 165 -4.18 -1.67 -14.18
C ARG A 165 -5.63 -1.20 -14.24
N ILE A 166 -6.39 -1.37 -13.16
CA ILE A 166 -7.83 -1.06 -13.15
C ILE A 166 -8.08 0.24 -12.38
N LEU A 167 -7.82 0.24 -11.08
CA LEU A 167 -8.19 1.33 -10.18
C LEU A 167 -7.46 2.63 -10.54
N PHE A 168 -6.14 2.58 -10.77
CA PHE A 168 -5.35 3.78 -11.03
C PHE A 168 -5.60 4.34 -12.42
N VAL A 169 -5.72 3.46 -13.42
CA VAL A 169 -6.09 3.87 -14.79
C VAL A 169 -7.46 4.54 -14.79
N LEU A 170 -8.47 3.95 -14.13
CA LEU A 170 -9.79 4.57 -14.02
C LEU A 170 -9.73 5.91 -13.29
N ALA A 171 -8.94 6.03 -12.21
CA ALA A 171 -8.72 7.29 -11.52
C ALA A 171 -8.12 8.37 -12.42
N GLN A 172 -7.14 8.03 -13.25
CA GLN A 172 -6.52 8.96 -14.17
C GLN A 172 -7.47 9.37 -15.31
N MET A 173 -8.25 8.43 -15.83
CA MET A 173 -9.17 8.67 -16.95
C MET A 173 -10.45 9.41 -16.55
N ARG A 174 -10.93 9.21 -15.32
CA ARG A 174 -12.27 9.67 -14.89
C ARG A 174 -12.24 10.82 -13.91
N LEU A 175 -11.11 11.07 -13.25
CA LEU A 175 -10.97 12.13 -12.27
C LEU A 175 -10.00 13.20 -12.75
N THR A 176 -10.37 14.46 -12.59
CA THR A 176 -9.46 15.59 -12.81
C THR A 176 -8.35 15.62 -11.77
N ALA A 177 -7.23 16.28 -12.08
CA ALA A 177 -6.13 16.45 -11.13
C ALA A 177 -6.60 17.06 -9.80
N GLY A 178 -7.46 18.08 -9.86
CA GLY A 178 -8.04 18.71 -8.66
C GLY A 178 -8.97 17.77 -7.87
N GLN A 179 -9.72 16.88 -8.53
CA GLN A 179 -10.49 15.84 -7.84
C GLN A 179 -9.55 14.85 -7.12
N ARG A 180 -8.48 14.40 -7.79
CA ARG A 180 -7.50 13.48 -7.19
C ARG A 180 -6.76 14.12 -6.01
N GLN A 181 -6.44 15.40 -6.06
CA GLN A 181 -5.86 16.13 -4.91
C GLN A 181 -6.83 16.20 -3.72
N ARG A 182 -8.11 16.53 -3.96
CA ARG A 182 -9.13 16.52 -2.88
C ARG A 182 -9.39 15.12 -2.33
N ILE A 183 -9.25 14.07 -3.13
CA ILE A 183 -9.33 12.69 -2.65
C ILE A 183 -8.11 12.37 -1.77
N SER A 184 -6.90 12.75 -2.20
CA SER A 184 -5.67 12.59 -1.42
C SER A 184 -5.77 13.22 -0.03
N GLN A 185 -6.27 14.46 0.04
CA GLN A 185 -6.49 15.13 1.33
C GLN A 185 -7.42 14.35 2.26
N ARG A 186 -8.47 13.71 1.73
CA ARG A 186 -9.36 12.85 2.51
C ARG A 186 -8.69 11.54 2.93
N MET A 187 -7.86 10.95 2.07
CA MET A 187 -7.08 9.75 2.39
C MET A 187 -6.11 9.97 3.56
N LEU A 188 -5.54 11.18 3.67
CA LEU A 188 -4.63 11.54 4.76
C LEU A 188 -5.32 11.71 6.13
N GLN A 189 -6.65 11.79 6.16
CA GLN A 189 -7.45 11.88 7.38
C GLN A 189 -7.87 10.49 7.91
N VAL A 190 -7.46 9.42 7.22
CA VAL A 190 -7.76 8.01 7.55
C VAL A 190 -6.54 7.32 8.14
#